data_AF-A0A831UBU1-F1
#
_entry.id   AF-A0A831UBU1-F1
#
_cell.length_a   1.000
_cell.length_b   1.000
_cell.length_c   1.000
_cell.angle_alpha   90.00
_cell.angle_beta   90.00
_cell.angle_gamma   90.00
#
_symmetry.space_group_name_H-M   'P 1'
#
loop_
_entity.id
_entity.type
_entity.pdbx_description
1 polymer ?
#
loop_
_entity_poly.entity_id
_entity_poly.type
_entity_poly.pdbx_seq_one_letter_code
_entity_poly.pdbx_strand_id
1 'polypeptide(L)'
;MKRTALLTAALMLASSLAFAGTKTYQATGPVLEVKDDMIVVQKGKEKWEIAKDKDTKVTGDLKVGSKVTVQYTMKAATIEAKADKKAEKKK
;
A
#
# COMPACT_ATOMS: atom_id res chain seq x y z
N MET A 1 -13.66 -33.56 13.27
CA MET A 1 -14.38 -32.91 12.15
C MET A 1 -15.14 -31.64 12.55
N LYS A 2 -15.99 -31.65 13.60
CA LYS A 2 -16.73 -30.43 14.02
C LYS A 2 -15.83 -29.32 14.59
N ARG A 3 -14.80 -29.66 15.39
CA ARG A 3 -13.86 -28.69 15.98
C ARG A 3 -12.88 -28.10 14.96
N THR A 4 -12.45 -28.89 13.98
CA THR A 4 -11.58 -28.44 12.90
C THR A 4 -12.32 -27.51 11.94
N ALA A 5 -13.59 -27.78 11.63
CA ALA A 5 -14.42 -26.90 10.83
C ALA A 5 -14.67 -25.53 11.48
N LEU A 6 -14.80 -25.47 12.82
CA LEU A 6 -14.93 -24.20 13.55
C LEU A 6 -13.65 -23.36 13.51
N LEU A 7 -12.46 -23.97 13.58
CA LEU A 7 -11.20 -23.22 13.48
C LEU A 7 -11.00 -22.63 12.08
N THR A 8 -11.35 -23.37 11.02
CA THR A 8 -11.23 -22.87 9.65
C THR A 8 -12.23 -21.75 9.36
N ALA A 9 -13.44 -21.82 9.94
CA ALA A 9 -14.45 -20.76 9.83
C ALA A 9 -14.04 -19.49 10.58
N ALA A 10 -13.43 -19.61 11.76
CA ALA A 10 -12.90 -18.47 12.52
C ALA A 10 -11.73 -17.78 11.80
N LEU A 11 -10.90 -18.53 11.05
CA LEU A 11 -9.81 -17.97 10.26
C LEU A 11 -10.30 -17.19 9.02
N MET A 12 -11.45 -17.58 8.45
CA MET A 12 -12.09 -16.90 7.32
C MET A 12 -12.74 -15.56 7.72
N LEU A 13 -13.19 -15.43 8.98
CA LEU A 13 -13.83 -14.23 9.54
C LEU A 13 -12.87 -13.09 9.90
N ALA A 14 -11.55 -13.31 9.87
CA ALA A 14 -10.55 -12.26 10.14
C ALA A 14 -10.30 -11.33 8.94
N SER A 15 -10.95 -11.57 7.79
CA SER A 15 -10.75 -10.83 6.54
C SER A 15 -11.59 -9.56 6.40
N SER A 16 -12.50 -9.27 7.35
CA SER A 16 -13.46 -8.16 7.26
C SER A 16 -13.26 -7.06 8.30
N LEU A 17 -12.01 -6.77 8.68
CA LEU A 17 -11.69 -5.45 9.24
C LEU A 17 -11.68 -4.44 8.09
N ALA A 18 -12.87 -4.03 7.66
CA ALA A 18 -13.04 -2.86 6.81
C ALA A 18 -12.65 -1.63 7.63
N PHE A 19 -11.34 -1.35 7.69
CA PHE A 19 -10.83 -0.07 8.16
C PHE A 19 -11.47 1.01 7.28
N ALA A 20 -12.23 1.91 7.88
CA ALA A 20 -12.72 3.15 7.27
C ALA A 20 -11.56 4.14 7.03
N GLY A 21 -10.51 3.66 6.36
CA GLY A 21 -9.31 4.39 5.98
C GLY A 21 -9.13 4.33 4.47
N THR A 22 -8.41 5.30 3.94
CA THR A 22 -7.96 5.37 2.54
C THR A 22 -7.61 4.00 1.98
N LYS A 23 -8.02 3.72 0.73
CA LYS A 23 -7.76 2.44 0.05
C LYS A 23 -6.31 2.01 0.24
N THR A 24 -6.12 0.79 0.73
CA THR A 24 -4.82 0.13 0.80
C THR A 24 -4.54 -0.55 -0.53
N TYR A 25 -3.36 -0.32 -1.07
CA TYR A 25 -2.88 -0.87 -2.33
C TYR A 25 -1.76 -1.87 -2.06
N GLN A 26 -1.44 -2.67 -3.08
CA GLN A 26 -0.37 -3.66 -3.01
C GLN A 26 0.60 -3.51 -4.19
N ALA A 27 1.88 -3.62 -3.88
CA ALA A 27 2.95 -3.74 -4.86
C ALA A 27 3.81 -4.95 -4.52
N THR A 28 3.92 -5.90 -5.46
CA THR A 28 4.73 -7.11 -5.28
C THR A 28 5.87 -7.13 -6.30
N GLY A 29 7.08 -7.39 -5.83
CA GLY A 29 8.27 -7.41 -6.68
C GLY A 29 9.56 -7.61 -5.90
N PRO A 30 10.71 -7.77 -6.60
CA PRO A 30 12.01 -7.75 -5.94
C PRO A 30 12.34 -6.35 -5.44
N VAL A 31 12.94 -6.28 -4.26
CA VAL A 31 13.50 -5.05 -3.70
C VAL A 31 14.78 -4.70 -4.45
N LEU A 32 14.88 -3.47 -4.94
CA LEU A 32 16.07 -2.96 -5.62
C LEU A 32 16.96 -2.17 -4.67
N GLU A 33 16.38 -1.52 -3.67
CA GLU A 33 17.08 -0.66 -2.73
C GLU A 33 16.34 -0.60 -1.39
N VAL A 34 17.10 -0.53 -0.29
CA VAL A 34 16.60 -0.36 1.07
C VAL A 34 17.32 0.81 1.70
N LYS A 35 16.57 1.82 2.13
CA LYS A 35 17.02 2.93 2.96
C LYS A 35 16.25 2.95 4.28
N ASP A 36 16.63 3.86 5.17
CA ASP A 36 16.00 4.05 6.48
C ASP A 36 14.57 4.60 6.36
N ASP A 37 14.29 5.41 5.34
CA ASP A 37 13.03 6.13 5.11
C ASP A 37 12.27 5.70 3.85
N MET A 38 12.83 4.77 3.06
CA MET A 38 12.15 4.22 1.88
C MET A 38 12.65 2.84 1.44
N ILE A 39 11.91 2.20 0.54
CA ILE A 39 12.36 1.08 -0.29
C ILE A 39 12.04 1.34 -1.76
N VAL A 40 12.83 0.74 -2.65
CA VAL A 40 12.49 0.66 -4.08
C VAL A 40 12.11 -0.78 -4.41
N VAL A 41 10.93 -0.97 -5.01
CA VAL A 41 10.44 -2.28 -5.47
C VAL A 41 10.25 -2.24 -6.98
N GLN A 42 10.66 -3.29 -7.67
CA GLN A 42 10.39 -3.42 -9.11
C GLN A 42 9.00 -4.04 -9.33
N LYS A 43 8.06 -3.25 -9.85
CA LYS A 43 6.72 -3.72 -10.19
C LYS A 43 6.59 -3.77 -11.71
N GLY A 44 6.67 -4.96 -12.29
CA GLY A 44 6.71 -5.14 -13.75
C GLY A 44 7.98 -4.50 -14.33
N LYS A 45 7.80 -3.46 -15.16
CA LYS A 45 8.91 -2.69 -15.76
C LYS A 45 9.22 -1.38 -15.02
N GLU A 46 8.43 -1.04 -14.01
CA GLU A 46 8.56 0.20 -13.26
C GLU A 46 9.29 0.00 -11.94
N LYS A 47 9.99 1.05 -11.49
CA LYS A 47 10.58 1.14 -10.16
C LYS A 47 9.68 2.00 -9.29
N TRP A 48 9.23 1.43 -8.18
CA TRP A 48 8.32 2.09 -7.26
C TRP A 48 9.06 2.41 -5.98
N GLU A 49 9.13 3.71 -5.68
CA GLU A 49 9.65 4.23 -4.42
C GLU A 49 8.52 4.30 -3.40
N ILE A 50 8.70 3.65 -2.26
CA ILE A 50 7.70 3.58 -1.20
C ILE A 50 8.36 4.04 0.10
N ALA A 51 7.82 5.12 0.67
CA ALA A 51 8.26 5.63 1.95
C ALA A 51 7.99 4.62 3.07
N LYS A 52 8.90 4.57 4.04
CA LYS A 52 8.72 3.86 5.32
C LYS A 52 8.96 4.84 6.46
N ASP A 53 8.33 4.56 7.58
CA ASP A 53 8.47 5.27 8.82
C ASP A 53 8.60 4.29 10.00
N LYS A 54 8.63 4.81 11.23
CA LYS A 54 8.76 3.99 12.44
C LYS A 54 7.56 3.07 12.67
N ASP A 55 6.41 3.38 12.07
CA ASP A 55 5.18 2.60 12.19
C ASP A 55 5.10 1.50 11.10
N THR A 56 6.00 1.54 10.12
CA THR A 56 6.07 0.55 9.06
C THR A 56 6.54 -0.79 9.60
N LYS A 57 5.62 -1.74 9.71
CA LYS A 57 5.93 -3.09 10.16
C LYS A 57 6.63 -3.89 9.05
N VAL A 58 7.90 -4.21 9.28
CA VAL A 58 8.67 -5.11 8.42
C VAL A 58 8.63 -6.53 9.00
N THR A 59 8.15 -7.49 8.21
CA THR A 59 8.13 -8.91 8.57
C THR A 59 9.05 -9.69 7.64
N GLY A 60 9.93 -10.53 8.21
CA GLY A 60 10.89 -11.33 7.45
C GLY A 60 12.18 -10.58 7.11
N ASP A 61 12.98 -11.17 6.21
CA ASP A 61 14.31 -10.66 5.82
C ASP A 61 14.20 -9.68 4.64
N LEU A 62 14.02 -8.39 4.95
CA LEU A 62 13.98 -7.31 3.99
C LEU A 62 15.39 -6.91 3.56
N LYS A 63 15.80 -7.37 2.37
CA LYS A 63 17.07 -7.03 1.74
C LYS A 63 16.91 -6.86 0.23
N VAL A 64 17.90 -6.25 -0.42
CA VAL A 64 17.95 -6.15 -1.88
C VAL A 64 17.89 -7.55 -2.51
N GLY A 65 17.10 -7.70 -3.56
CA GLY A 65 16.82 -8.95 -4.25
C GLY A 65 15.68 -9.77 -3.67
N SER A 66 15.28 -9.56 -2.40
CA SER A 66 14.13 -10.25 -1.81
C SER A 66 12.85 -9.88 -2.54
N LYS A 67 12.03 -10.88 -2.88
CA LYS A 67 10.67 -10.66 -3.38
C LYS A 67 9.75 -10.33 -2.21
N VAL A 68 9.14 -9.15 -2.24
CA VAL A 68 8.26 -8.65 -1.18
C VAL A 68 6.89 -8.29 -1.74
N THR A 69 5.87 -8.32 -0.88
CA THR A 69 4.57 -7.69 -1.13
C THR A 69 4.42 -6.54 -0.14
N VAL A 70 4.37 -5.32 -0.65
CA VAL A 70 4.23 -4.11 0.14
C VAL A 70 2.77 -3.69 0.14
N GLN A 71 2.20 -3.53 1.33
CA GLN A 71 0.91 -2.88 1.52
C GLN A 71 1.16 -1.40 1.80
N TYR A 72 0.54 -0.51 1.05
CA TYR A 72 0.75 0.92 1.19
C TYR A 72 -0.54 1.70 0.94
N THR A 73 -0.62 2.91 1.48
CA THR A 73 -1.72 3.84 1.23
C THR A 73 -1.20 4.99 0.36
N MET A 74 -2.00 5.43 -0.61
CA MET A 74 -1.69 6.66 -1.37
C MET A 74 -2.31 7.84 -0.63
N LYS A 75 -1.45 8.74 -0.14
CA LYS A 75 -1.85 9.94 0.60
C LYS A 75 -1.36 11.19 -0.13
N ALA A 76 -2.26 12.15 -0.34
CA ALA A 76 -1.87 13.47 -0.82
C ALA A 76 -1.13 14.23 0.27
N ALA A 77 0.02 14.83 -0.07
CA ALA A 77 0.75 15.72 0.83
C ALA A 77 0.10 17.12 0.83
N THR A 78 -0.16 17.67 -0.35
CA THR A 78 -0.82 18.96 -0.56
C THR A 78 -1.72 18.85 -1.77
N ILE A 79 -2.89 19.49 -1.73
CA ILE A 79 -3.80 19.63 -2.88
C ILE A 79 -4.03 21.11 -3.12
N GLU A 80 -3.60 21.61 -4.27
CA GLU A 80 -3.86 22.98 -4.71
C GLU A 80 -4.82 22.97 -5.89
N ALA A 81 -6.05 23.44 -5.66
CA ALA A 81 -7.01 23.63 -6.74
C ALA A 81 -6.67 24.92 -7.50
N LYS A 82 -6.18 24.80 -8.73
CA LYS A 82 -6.02 25.95 -9.63
C LYS A 82 -7.37 26.24 -10.26
N ALA A 83 -7.91 27.44 -10.04
CA ALA A 83 -9.23 27.80 -10.55
C ALA A 83 -9.31 27.63 -12.07
N ASP A 84 -10.29 26.86 -12.54
CA ASP A 84 -10.65 26.84 -13.94
C ASP A 84 -11.18 28.23 -14.32
N LYS A 85 -10.59 28.88 -15.32
CA LYS A 85 -11.12 30.12 -15.89
C LYS A 85 -12.54 29.83 -16.38
N LYS A 86 -13.54 30.14 -15.56
CA LYS A 86 -14.95 30.03 -15.89
C LYS A 86 -15.19 30.82 -17.17
N ALA A 87 -15.50 30.13 -18.25
CA ALA A 87 -15.92 30.73 -19.50
C ALA A 87 -17.10 31.67 -19.21
N GLU A 88 -16.92 32.96 -19.48
CA GLU A 88 -17.99 33.96 -19.48
C GLU A 88 -19.08 33.50 -20.44
N LYS A 89 -20.22 33.04 -19.91
CA LYS A 89 -21.46 33.02 -20.68
C LYS A 89 -21.90 34.46 -20.86
N LYS A 90 -21.61 35.03 -22.04
CA LYS A 90 -22.27 36.26 -22.52
C LYS A 90 -23.78 36.04 -22.50
N LYS A 91 -24.47 36.96 -21.85
CA LYS A 91 -25.93 37.09 -21.82
C LYS A 91 -26.38 37.87 -23.05
#